data_AF-A0A813JWV8-F1
#
_entry.id   AF-A0A813JWV8-F1
#
_cell.length_a   1.000
_cell.length_b   1.000
_cell.length_c   1.000
_cell.angle_alpha   90.00
_cell.angle_beta   90.00
_cell.angle_gamma   90.00
#
_symmetry.space_group_name_H-M   'P 1'
#
loop_
_entity.id
_entity.type
_entity.pdbx_description
1 polymer ?
#
loop_
_entity_poly.entity_id
_entity_poly.type
_entity_poly.pdbx_seq_one_letter_code
_entity_poly.pdbx_strand_id
1 'polypeptide(L)'
;VRNGQKAVMEQNVVTQRMGMPMLRENADWANGLFGGYTAYDFEVSTVLLPLEAARKLAKVLIESRLSESTPPTHRAEFEAMLPFACSFNLGRNRKIHYVDVGTGDVFIHEGMNFVPAAPAAAQDPGDGLLRWMEEYARRLESGIYSVRALRPESPATSRGICLYAAAGPDFSRCVMRGVEVTASCVYMPEHQAGWSYSISMRLVGTAAERGFKSCQLKSRKWAIKVEGEPEEIVRGDGVIGFFPILEDGGWRLNRESDPHGQYVGGTRLGHQAGHFRYQSCSGRSRSMRGTFGGELQMFPGTIQRPEGEPFWVRLEPFRLYVPDFHF
;
A
#
# COMPACT_ATOMS: atom_id res chain seq x y z
N VAL A 1 -9.31 16.98 -27.35
CA VAL A 1 -10.32 17.78 -26.63
C VAL A 1 -9.73 18.19 -25.29
N ARG A 2 -9.30 19.45 -25.18
CA ARG A 2 -8.82 20.07 -23.94
C ARG A 2 -10.03 20.63 -23.17
N ASN A 3 -9.91 20.67 -21.85
CA ASN A 3 -10.70 21.41 -20.85
C ASN A 3 -11.47 20.53 -19.86
N GLY A 4 -10.75 20.12 -18.81
CA GLY A 4 -11.28 19.92 -17.47
C GLY A 4 -10.24 20.51 -16.54
N GLN A 5 -10.57 21.61 -15.85
CA GLN A 5 -9.65 22.36 -14.98
C GLN A 5 -8.99 21.42 -13.97
N LYS A 6 -7.70 21.12 -14.16
CA LYS A 6 -6.84 20.69 -13.05
C LYS A 6 -6.60 21.94 -12.21
N ALA A 7 -7.45 22.17 -11.20
CA ALA A 7 -7.07 23.01 -10.08
C ALA A 7 -5.89 22.33 -9.40
N VAL A 8 -4.67 22.69 -9.81
CA VAL A 8 -3.47 22.42 -9.04
C VAL A 8 -3.62 23.26 -7.78
N MET A 9 -4.23 22.69 -6.74
CA MET A 9 -4.07 23.23 -5.39
C MET A 9 -2.58 23.22 -5.13
N GLU A 10 -1.95 24.40 -5.18
CA GLU A 10 -0.55 24.56 -4.81
C GLU A 10 -0.38 23.98 -3.40
N GLN A 11 0.42 22.90 -3.31
CA GLN A 11 0.62 22.07 -2.12
C GLN A 11 0.95 22.90 -0.86
N ASN A 12 1.56 24.07 -1.06
CA ASN A 12 1.99 24.97 0.00
C ASN A 12 0.87 25.87 0.52
N VAL A 13 -0.06 26.30 -0.34
CA VAL A 13 -1.09 27.29 0.04
C VAL A 13 -2.16 26.67 0.92
N VAL A 14 -2.58 25.43 0.62
CA VAL A 14 -3.66 24.76 1.37
C VAL A 14 -3.16 24.33 2.74
N THR A 15 -2.00 23.68 2.81
CA THR A 15 -1.40 23.20 4.06
C THR A 15 -1.10 24.35 5.02
N GLN A 16 -0.56 25.47 4.51
CA GLN A 16 -0.34 26.69 5.30
C GLN A 16 -1.65 27.34 5.75
N ARG A 17 -2.66 27.46 4.87
CA ARG A 17 -3.98 28.03 5.24
C ARG A 17 -4.71 27.18 6.28
N MET A 18 -4.51 25.87 6.26
CA MET A 18 -5.14 24.94 7.21
C MET A 18 -4.42 24.87 8.57
N GLY A 19 -3.21 25.45 8.71
CA GLY A 19 -2.40 25.31 9.91
C GLY A 19 -1.96 23.87 10.17
N MET A 20 -1.92 23.05 9.12
CA MET A 20 -1.45 21.67 9.21
C MET A 20 0.07 21.65 9.22
N PRO A 21 0.71 20.68 9.89
CA PRO A 21 2.16 20.53 9.81
C PRO A 21 2.57 20.37 8.35
N MET A 22 3.34 21.34 7.82
CA MET A 22 4.04 21.14 6.56
C MET A 22 5.23 20.24 6.82
N LEU A 23 5.17 18.99 6.34
CA LEU A 23 6.37 18.17 6.30
C LEU A 23 7.32 18.74 5.26
N ARG A 24 8.53 19.06 5.72
CA ARG A 24 9.66 19.36 4.84
C ARG A 24 10.10 18.08 4.17
N GLU A 25 10.82 18.20 3.06
CA GLU A 25 11.64 17.11 2.52
C GLU A 25 12.50 16.58 3.70
N ASN A 26 12.36 15.28 4.03
CA ASN A 26 12.94 14.58 5.21
C ASN A 26 12.20 14.65 6.55
N ALA A 27 11.00 15.21 6.63
CA ALA A 27 10.20 15.04 7.85
C ALA A 27 9.57 13.63 7.90
N ASP A 28 9.34 13.11 9.10
CA ASP A 28 8.89 11.72 9.35
C ASP A 28 7.44 11.48 8.89
N TRP A 29 7.19 11.57 7.58
CA TRP A 29 5.89 11.39 6.96
C TRP A 29 5.29 10.02 7.25
N ALA A 30 6.13 9.03 7.56
CA ALA A 30 5.72 7.67 7.89
C ALA A 30 5.08 7.53 9.29
N ASN A 31 5.14 8.57 10.14
CA ASN A 31 4.59 8.56 11.50
C ASN A 31 3.07 8.83 11.56
N GLY A 32 2.34 8.62 10.47
CA GLY A 32 0.87 8.72 10.47
C GLY A 32 0.23 7.75 11.47
N LEU A 33 -0.69 8.26 12.28
CA LEU A 33 -1.37 7.52 13.35
C LEU A 33 -2.08 6.26 12.84
N PHE A 34 -2.64 6.33 11.62
CA PHE A 34 -3.39 5.21 11.03
C PHE A 34 -2.57 4.41 10.01
N GLY A 35 -1.27 4.66 9.95
CA GLY A 35 -0.35 3.94 9.08
C GLY A 35 -0.42 4.35 7.61
N GLY A 36 0.22 3.55 6.76
CA GLY A 36 0.44 3.89 5.38
C GLY A 36 0.94 2.74 4.50
N TYR A 37 1.12 3.08 3.23
CA TYR A 37 1.70 2.24 2.19
C TYR A 37 2.31 3.12 1.09
N THR A 38 3.19 2.52 0.31
CA THR A 38 3.74 3.13 -0.90
C THR A 38 3.64 2.17 -2.07
N ALA A 39 3.60 2.73 -3.28
CA ALA A 39 3.66 2.03 -4.54
C ALA A 39 4.12 3.00 -5.63
N TYR A 40 5.31 2.81 -6.19
CA TYR A 40 5.92 3.78 -7.12
C TYR A 40 6.00 5.19 -6.51
N ASP A 41 5.51 6.22 -7.20
CA ASP A 41 5.42 7.61 -6.72
C ASP A 41 4.15 7.88 -5.89
N PHE A 42 3.39 6.82 -5.57
CA PHE A 42 2.18 6.89 -4.77
C PHE A 42 2.45 6.55 -3.30
N GLU A 43 2.03 7.45 -2.41
CA GLU A 43 2.39 7.39 -0.99
C GLU A 43 1.24 7.85 -0.12
N VAL A 44 0.94 7.04 0.87
CA VAL A 44 -0.09 7.30 1.87
C VAL A 44 0.53 7.09 3.24
N SER A 45 0.35 8.07 4.11
CA SER A 45 0.45 7.90 5.55
C SER A 45 -0.61 8.80 6.19
N THR A 46 -1.54 8.18 6.90
CA THR A 46 -2.77 8.81 7.36
C THR A 46 -2.59 9.36 8.77
N VAL A 47 -2.86 10.65 8.94
CA VAL A 47 -2.85 11.35 10.25
C VAL A 47 -4.26 11.70 10.70
N LEU A 48 -4.46 11.76 12.02
CA LEU A 48 -5.65 12.36 12.61
C LEU A 48 -5.56 13.88 12.55
N LEU A 49 -6.63 14.54 12.14
CA LEU A 49 -6.72 15.99 12.05
C LEU A 49 -7.16 16.58 13.39
N PRO A 50 -6.52 17.66 13.88
CA PRO A 50 -7.13 18.52 14.88
C PRO A 50 -8.48 19.03 14.38
N LEU A 51 -9.47 19.15 15.27
CA LEU A 51 -10.84 19.56 14.89
C LEU A 51 -10.87 20.87 14.09
N GLU A 52 -10.01 21.84 14.43
CA GLU A 52 -9.96 23.10 13.69
C GLU A 52 -9.41 22.92 12.26
N ALA A 53 -8.44 22.03 12.05
CA ALA A 53 -7.95 21.69 10.72
C ALA A 53 -9.01 20.93 9.91
N ALA A 54 -9.71 19.99 10.54
CA ALA A 54 -10.85 19.27 9.96
C ALA A 54 -11.94 20.23 9.45
N ARG A 55 -12.34 21.21 10.28
CA ARG A 55 -13.34 22.23 9.90
C ARG A 55 -12.87 23.11 8.74
N LYS A 56 -11.60 23.51 8.74
CA LYS A 56 -11.02 24.31 7.63
C LYS A 56 -10.97 23.49 6.35
N LEU A 57 -10.55 22.23 6.42
CA LEU A 57 -10.51 21.33 5.27
C LEU A 57 -11.91 21.08 4.71
N ALA A 58 -12.92 20.86 5.56
CA ALA A 58 -14.31 20.71 5.15
C ALA A 58 -14.78 21.91 4.30
N LYS A 59 -14.57 23.14 4.80
CA LYS A 59 -14.91 24.37 4.07
C LYS A 59 -14.22 24.45 2.72
N VAL A 60 -12.91 24.20 2.68
CA VAL A 60 -12.13 24.22 1.43
C VAL A 60 -12.63 23.17 0.44
N LEU A 61 -12.98 21.97 0.90
CA LEU A 61 -13.50 20.90 0.04
C LEU A 61 -14.89 21.25 -0.51
N ILE A 62 -15.77 21.78 0.32
CA ILE A 62 -17.09 22.27 -0.09
C ILE A 62 -16.94 23.38 -1.15
N GLU A 63 -16.15 24.40 -0.88
CA GLU A 63 -15.91 25.53 -1.79
C GLU A 63 -15.25 25.11 -3.11
N SER A 64 -14.39 24.09 -3.08
CA SER A 64 -13.67 23.62 -4.28
C SER A 64 -14.41 22.57 -5.10
N ARG A 65 -15.36 21.83 -4.51
CA ARG A 65 -16.09 20.75 -5.19
C ARG A 65 -17.52 21.10 -5.54
N LEU A 66 -18.12 22.07 -4.85
CA LEU A 66 -19.50 22.46 -5.12
C LEU A 66 -19.53 23.76 -5.92
N SER A 67 -20.11 23.68 -7.11
CA SER A 67 -20.55 24.85 -7.89
C SER A 67 -22.01 25.21 -7.55
N GLU A 68 -22.48 26.38 -8.00
CA GLU A 68 -23.91 26.74 -7.95
C GLU A 68 -24.82 25.75 -8.69
N SER A 69 -24.27 25.03 -9.67
CA SER A 69 -24.98 23.99 -10.43
C SER A 69 -24.99 22.62 -9.75
N THR A 70 -24.40 22.46 -8.56
CA THR A 70 -24.37 21.20 -7.84
C THR A 70 -25.76 20.87 -7.27
N PRO A 71 -26.31 19.66 -7.51
CA PRO A 71 -27.61 19.28 -6.97
C PRO A 71 -27.71 19.49 -5.46
N PRO A 72 -28.85 20.00 -4.93
CA PRO A 72 -29.02 20.24 -3.50
C PRO A 72 -28.78 19.01 -2.63
N THR A 73 -29.15 17.83 -3.11
CA THR A 73 -28.92 16.55 -2.41
C THR A 73 -27.44 16.25 -2.21
N HIS A 74 -26.64 16.47 -3.25
CA HIS A 74 -25.19 16.27 -3.21
C HIS A 74 -24.50 17.33 -2.34
N ARG A 75 -25.00 18.58 -2.35
CA ARG A 75 -24.53 19.61 -1.43
C ARG A 75 -24.79 19.23 0.04
N ALA A 76 -26.01 18.77 0.36
CA ALA A 76 -26.36 18.35 1.71
C ALA A 76 -25.50 17.18 2.21
N GLU A 77 -25.20 16.21 1.34
CA GLU A 77 -24.28 15.11 1.65
C GLU A 77 -22.89 15.63 2.02
N PHE A 78 -22.31 16.55 1.23
CA PHE A 78 -21.02 17.15 1.55
C PHE A 78 -21.03 17.99 2.83
N GLU A 79 -22.13 18.69 3.13
CA GLU A 79 -22.28 19.51 4.33
C GLU A 79 -22.38 18.68 5.63
N ALA A 80 -22.84 17.44 5.54
CA ALA A 80 -22.88 16.49 6.65
C ALA A 80 -21.52 15.83 6.95
N MET A 81 -20.56 15.92 6.03
CA MET A 81 -19.29 15.19 6.09
C MET A 81 -18.17 16.02 6.71
N LEU A 82 -17.63 15.56 7.84
CA LEU A 82 -16.45 16.15 8.47
C LEU A 82 -15.20 15.29 8.19
N PRO A 83 -14.18 15.79 7.48
CA PRO A 83 -12.93 15.08 7.32
C PRO A 83 -12.19 15.01 8.66
N PHE A 84 -11.92 13.81 9.18
CA PHE A 84 -11.24 13.64 10.48
C PHE A 84 -9.82 13.11 10.35
N ALA A 85 -9.49 12.45 9.23
CA ALA A 85 -8.14 11.94 8.98
C ALA A 85 -7.77 12.07 7.50
N CYS A 86 -6.50 12.27 7.19
CA CYS A 86 -6.06 12.31 5.79
C CYS A 86 -4.60 11.91 5.60
N SER A 87 -4.23 11.59 4.36
CA SER A 87 -2.84 11.41 3.95
C SER A 87 -2.05 12.72 4.08
N PHE A 88 -0.78 12.60 4.44
CA PHE A 88 0.11 13.76 4.61
C PHE A 88 0.29 14.62 3.34
N ASN A 89 0.11 14.04 2.14
CA ASN A 89 0.29 14.74 0.87
C ASN A 89 -1.05 14.95 0.14
N LEU A 90 -1.85 15.90 0.64
CA LEU A 90 -3.12 16.32 0.06
C LEU A 90 -3.00 16.91 -1.37
N GLY A 91 -1.81 17.03 -1.94
CA GLY A 91 -1.62 17.50 -3.31
C GLY A 91 -2.03 16.45 -4.34
N ARG A 92 -1.19 15.41 -4.49
CA ARG A 92 -1.31 14.39 -5.55
C ARG A 92 -2.08 13.14 -5.11
N ASN A 93 -2.01 12.78 -3.83
CA ASN A 93 -2.41 11.45 -3.32
C ASN A 93 -3.38 11.61 -2.14
N ARG A 94 -4.61 12.04 -2.42
CA ARG A 94 -5.59 12.46 -1.40
C ARG A 94 -6.38 11.26 -0.87
N LYS A 95 -5.88 10.64 0.19
CA LYS A 95 -6.71 9.78 1.05
C LYS A 95 -7.31 10.65 2.13
N ILE A 96 -8.63 10.76 2.19
CA ILE A 96 -9.34 11.54 3.21
C ILE A 96 -10.47 10.66 3.75
N HIS A 97 -10.50 10.52 5.06
CA HIS A 97 -11.58 9.85 5.78
C HIS A 97 -12.51 10.91 6.36
N TYR A 98 -13.80 10.66 6.21
CA TYR A 98 -14.89 11.51 6.66
C TYR A 98 -15.71 10.77 7.69
N VAL A 99 -16.30 11.53 8.60
CA VAL A 99 -17.39 11.07 9.45
C VAL A 99 -18.64 11.87 9.08
N ASP A 100 -19.76 11.19 8.86
CA ASP A 100 -21.06 11.85 8.80
C ASP A 100 -21.43 12.29 10.20
N VAL A 101 -21.58 13.60 10.42
CA VAL A 101 -21.83 14.14 11.77
C VAL A 101 -23.25 13.85 12.29
N GLY A 102 -24.17 13.46 11.40
CA GLY A 102 -25.53 13.06 11.74
C GLY A 102 -25.64 11.58 12.10
N THR A 103 -24.90 10.70 11.42
CA THR A 103 -25.00 9.24 11.61
C THR A 103 -23.81 8.60 12.31
N GLY A 104 -22.67 9.28 12.41
CA GLY A 104 -21.42 8.72 12.94
C GLY A 104 -20.73 7.72 12.02
N ASP A 105 -21.26 7.48 10.81
CA ASP A 105 -20.68 6.56 9.83
C ASP A 105 -19.39 7.13 9.22
N VAL A 106 -18.47 6.23 8.89
CA VAL A 106 -17.15 6.58 8.36
C VAL A 106 -17.13 6.34 6.86
N PHE A 107 -16.59 7.28 6.11
CA PHE A 107 -16.48 7.21 4.66
C PHE A 107 -15.08 7.55 4.16
N ILE A 108 -14.76 7.05 2.97
CA ILE A 108 -13.61 7.45 2.19
C ILE A 108 -14.05 7.91 0.80
N HIS A 109 -13.31 8.84 0.21
CA HIS A 109 -13.57 9.25 -1.17
C HIS A 109 -13.04 8.24 -2.19
N GLU A 110 -13.90 7.87 -3.13
CA GLU A 110 -13.56 7.19 -4.36
C GLU A 110 -14.04 8.02 -5.55
N GLY A 111 -13.11 8.75 -6.18
CA GLY A 111 -13.46 9.74 -7.20
C GLY A 111 -14.33 10.87 -6.65
N MET A 112 -15.63 10.84 -6.97
CA MET A 112 -16.63 11.80 -6.51
C MET A 112 -17.60 11.24 -5.45
N ASN A 113 -17.52 9.95 -5.14
CA ASN A 113 -18.47 9.28 -4.26
C ASN A 113 -17.88 9.07 -2.87
N PHE A 114 -18.74 9.11 -1.85
CA PHE A 114 -18.44 8.59 -0.52
C PHE A 114 -18.67 7.08 -0.50
N VAL A 115 -17.67 6.32 -0.09
CA VAL A 115 -17.75 4.86 0.08
C VAL A 115 -17.61 4.55 1.57
N PRO A 116 -18.47 3.70 2.15
CA PRO A 116 -18.34 3.30 3.54
C PRO A 116 -16.95 2.75 3.84
N ALA A 117 -16.35 3.25 4.92
CA ALA A 117 -15.04 2.84 5.42
C ALA A 117 -15.13 1.91 6.64
N ALA A 118 -16.35 1.62 7.10
CA ALA A 118 -16.71 0.62 8.10
C ALA A 118 -18.10 0.06 7.75
N PRO A 119 -18.45 -1.18 8.16
CA PRO A 119 -19.80 -1.71 7.99
C PRO A 119 -20.86 -0.81 8.63
N ALA A 120 -22.10 -0.84 8.16
CA ALA A 120 -23.21 -0.24 8.90
C ALA A 120 -23.55 -1.10 10.14
N ALA A 121 -23.83 -0.47 11.28
CA ALA A 121 -24.32 -1.19 12.46
C ALA A 121 -25.81 -1.51 12.27
N ALA A 122 -26.19 -2.78 12.48
CA ALA A 122 -27.59 -3.18 12.43
C ALA A 122 -28.39 -2.73 13.67
N GLN A 123 -27.70 -2.41 14.78
CA GLN A 123 -28.32 -2.24 16.10
C GLN A 123 -28.01 -0.91 16.79
N ASP A 124 -26.87 -0.26 16.47
CA ASP A 124 -26.47 1.01 17.10
C ASP A 124 -26.05 2.04 16.03
N PRO A 125 -27.01 2.78 15.44
CA PRO A 125 -26.70 3.84 14.50
C PRO A 125 -26.04 5.02 15.24
N GLY A 126 -24.75 5.29 14.96
CA GLY A 126 -24.00 6.36 15.64
C GLY A 126 -22.54 6.05 15.94
N ASP A 127 -22.16 4.76 15.96
CA ASP A 127 -20.88 4.29 16.48
C ASP A 127 -19.82 4.00 15.39
N GLY A 128 -20.08 4.35 14.13
CA GLY A 128 -19.24 3.96 12.99
C GLY A 128 -17.76 4.31 13.17
N LEU A 129 -17.48 5.54 13.65
CA LEU A 129 -16.12 5.97 13.96
C LEU A 129 -15.48 5.15 15.09
N LEU A 130 -16.23 4.78 16.12
CA LEU A 130 -15.73 3.94 17.20
C LEU A 130 -15.36 2.54 16.70
N ARG A 131 -16.27 1.90 15.95
CA ARG A 131 -16.01 0.56 15.35
C ARG A 131 -14.81 0.58 14.41
N TRP A 132 -14.66 1.65 13.64
CA TRP A 132 -13.49 1.86 12.80
C TRP A 132 -12.20 1.90 13.62
N MET A 133 -12.16 2.69 14.71
CA MET A 133 -11.02 2.79 15.60
C MET A 133 -10.72 1.47 16.34
N GLU A 134 -11.75 0.75 16.78
CA GLU A 134 -11.62 -0.55 17.46
C GLU A 134 -11.05 -1.63 16.54
N GLU A 135 -11.53 -1.71 15.30
CA GLU A 135 -10.97 -2.65 14.32
C GLU A 135 -9.52 -2.31 13.97
N TYR A 136 -9.19 -1.01 13.88
CA TYR A 136 -7.81 -0.58 13.69
C TYR A 136 -6.90 -1.05 14.84
N ALA A 137 -7.32 -0.81 16.08
CA ALA A 137 -6.60 -1.23 17.28
C ALA A 137 -6.45 -2.76 17.33
N ARG A 138 -7.53 -3.51 17.05
CA ARG A 138 -7.51 -4.98 17.00
C ARG A 138 -6.51 -5.50 15.96
N ARG A 139 -6.41 -4.87 14.78
CA ARG A 139 -5.43 -5.25 13.73
C ARG A 139 -3.98 -4.96 14.15
N LEU A 140 -3.75 -3.91 14.92
CA LEU A 140 -2.43 -3.65 15.52
C LEU A 140 -2.08 -4.70 16.59
N GLU A 141 -2.99 -4.95 17.53
CA GLU A 141 -2.79 -5.90 18.63
C GLU A 141 -2.59 -7.34 18.15
N SER A 142 -3.32 -7.75 17.11
CA SER A 142 -3.19 -9.07 16.48
C SER A 142 -1.97 -9.19 15.55
N GLY A 143 -1.22 -8.12 15.33
CA GLY A 143 -0.04 -8.11 14.48
C GLY A 143 -0.34 -8.17 12.97
N ILE A 144 -1.59 -7.95 12.56
CA ILE A 144 -1.94 -7.79 11.13
C ILE A 144 -1.23 -6.57 10.58
N TYR A 145 -1.27 -5.44 11.31
CA TYR A 145 -0.47 -4.25 11.02
C TYR A 145 0.72 -4.18 11.96
N SER A 146 1.87 -3.77 11.43
CA SER A 146 3.12 -3.71 12.21
C SER A 146 4.01 -2.57 11.75
N VAL A 147 4.89 -2.14 12.64
CA VAL A 147 5.88 -1.09 12.34
C VAL A 147 6.98 -1.67 11.47
N ARG A 148 7.12 -1.15 10.26
CA ARG A 148 8.19 -1.49 9.30
C ARG A 148 8.38 -0.33 8.33
N ALA A 149 9.41 -0.40 7.49
CA ALA A 149 9.60 0.58 6.44
C ALA A 149 8.39 0.59 5.49
N LEU A 150 7.81 1.76 5.24
CA LEU A 150 6.76 1.94 4.25
C LEU A 150 7.37 1.88 2.85
N ARG A 151 8.52 2.54 2.65
CA ARG A 151 9.38 2.45 1.45
C ARG A 151 10.50 1.45 1.66
N PRO A 152 10.46 0.25 1.04
CA PRO A 152 11.50 -0.75 1.22
C PRO A 152 12.92 -0.27 0.84
N GLU A 153 13.02 0.68 -0.09
CA GLU A 153 14.27 1.27 -0.60
C GLU A 153 14.91 2.31 0.34
N SER A 154 14.14 2.84 1.29
CA SER A 154 14.62 3.81 2.29
C SER A 154 14.16 3.41 3.69
N PRO A 155 14.64 2.27 4.22
CA PRO A 155 14.06 1.70 5.43
C PRO A 155 14.36 2.50 6.70
N ALA A 156 15.44 3.28 6.73
CA ALA A 156 15.81 4.10 7.89
C ALA A 156 14.88 5.31 8.10
N THR A 157 14.34 5.87 7.02
CA THR A 157 13.58 7.14 7.03
C THR A 157 12.08 6.96 6.78
N SER A 158 11.63 5.73 6.53
CA SER A 158 10.24 5.43 6.21
C SER A 158 9.56 4.47 7.18
N ARG A 159 10.10 4.25 8.39
CA ARG A 159 9.46 3.38 9.37
C ARG A 159 8.13 3.97 9.82
N GLY A 160 7.07 3.20 9.68
CA GLY A 160 5.71 3.57 10.07
C GLY A 160 4.84 2.33 10.25
N ILE A 161 3.57 2.53 10.60
CA ILE A 161 2.60 1.43 10.65
C ILE A 161 2.27 1.04 9.21
N CYS A 162 2.62 -0.18 8.82
CA CYS A 162 2.47 -0.67 7.46
C CYS A 162 1.11 -1.37 7.29
N LEU A 163 0.31 -0.88 6.35
CA LEU A 163 -1.04 -1.40 6.08
C LEU A 163 -1.07 -2.68 5.24
N TYR A 164 0.07 -3.09 4.66
CA TYR A 164 0.20 -4.43 4.11
C TYR A 164 0.15 -5.44 5.25
N ALA A 165 -0.86 -6.30 5.24
CA ALA A 165 -1.05 -7.33 6.26
C ALA A 165 0.20 -8.20 6.42
N ALA A 166 0.58 -8.45 7.67
CA ALA A 166 1.73 -9.27 8.05
C ALA A 166 1.33 -10.66 8.58
N ALA A 167 0.04 -10.84 8.83
CA ALA A 167 -0.58 -12.05 9.35
C ALA A 167 -2.08 -12.05 9.00
N GLY A 168 -2.76 -13.15 9.29
CA GLY A 168 -4.21 -13.29 9.07
C GLY A 168 -4.57 -13.75 7.66
N PRO A 169 -5.86 -13.72 7.30
CA PRO A 169 -6.38 -14.36 6.09
C PRO A 169 -5.99 -13.65 4.78
N ASP A 170 -5.52 -12.40 4.86
CA ASP A 170 -5.08 -11.63 3.69
C ASP A 170 -3.57 -11.68 3.46
N PHE A 171 -2.87 -12.50 4.24
CA PHE A 171 -1.45 -12.72 4.17
C PHE A 171 -1.15 -14.09 3.54
N SER A 172 -0.48 -14.05 2.40
CA SER A 172 0.04 -15.23 1.69
C SER A 172 1.46 -15.53 2.17
N ARG A 173 1.76 -16.81 2.38
CA ARG A 173 3.09 -17.31 2.74
C ARG A 173 3.34 -18.68 2.10
N CYS A 174 4.46 -18.81 1.41
CA CYS A 174 4.96 -20.08 0.87
C CYS A 174 6.43 -20.26 1.24
N VAL A 175 6.86 -21.50 1.46
CA VAL A 175 8.27 -21.86 1.55
C VAL A 175 8.54 -22.99 0.56
N MET A 176 9.44 -22.76 -0.39
CA MET A 176 9.82 -23.76 -1.38
C MET A 176 11.33 -23.76 -1.56
N ARG A 177 11.96 -24.93 -1.39
CA ARG A 177 13.42 -25.10 -1.43
C ARG A 177 14.18 -24.10 -0.53
N GLY A 178 13.60 -23.78 0.63
CA GLY A 178 14.14 -22.82 1.60
C GLY A 178 14.14 -21.36 1.15
N VAL A 179 13.38 -21.00 0.12
CA VAL A 179 12.99 -19.62 -0.16
C VAL A 179 11.59 -19.40 0.42
N GLU A 180 11.46 -18.48 1.36
CA GLU A 180 10.17 -18.01 1.84
C GLU A 180 9.73 -16.82 1.01
N VAL A 181 8.48 -16.85 0.53
CA VAL A 181 7.83 -15.75 -0.18
C VAL A 181 6.54 -15.42 0.58
N THR A 182 6.36 -14.13 0.87
CA THR A 182 5.17 -13.62 1.55
C THR A 182 4.55 -12.48 0.77
N ALA A 183 3.23 -12.37 0.78
CA ALA A 183 2.55 -11.28 0.10
C ALA A 183 1.24 -10.87 0.77
N SER A 184 0.87 -9.61 0.58
CA SER A 184 -0.46 -9.08 0.89
C SER A 184 -0.72 -7.84 0.05
N CYS A 185 -1.97 -7.36 0.05
CA CYS A 185 -2.35 -6.15 -0.67
C CYS A 185 -3.12 -5.17 0.21
N VAL A 186 -3.18 -3.93 -0.27
CA VAL A 186 -3.99 -2.84 0.25
C VAL A 186 -4.85 -2.31 -0.88
N TYR A 187 -6.14 -2.11 -0.58
CA TYR A 187 -7.04 -1.40 -1.47
C TYR A 187 -6.81 0.12 -1.41
N MET A 188 -6.73 0.75 -2.58
CA MET A 188 -6.42 2.16 -2.80
C MET A 188 -7.61 2.86 -3.47
N PRO A 189 -8.68 3.20 -2.71
CA PRO A 189 -9.87 3.87 -3.27
C PRO A 189 -9.54 5.21 -3.94
N GLU A 190 -8.46 5.87 -3.51
CA GLU A 190 -8.00 7.13 -4.06
C GLU A 190 -7.13 7.01 -5.33
N HIS A 191 -6.80 5.79 -5.77
CA HIS A 191 -5.89 5.55 -6.89
C HIS A 191 -6.51 4.67 -8.00
N GLN A 192 -6.25 5.04 -9.26
CA GLN A 192 -6.78 4.33 -10.44
C GLN A 192 -6.28 2.88 -10.57
N ALA A 193 -5.20 2.53 -9.87
CA ALA A 193 -4.65 1.18 -9.91
C ALA A 193 -5.35 0.20 -8.95
N GLY A 194 -6.28 0.66 -8.09
CA GLY A 194 -7.17 -0.22 -7.33
C GLY A 194 -6.52 -0.85 -6.11
N TRP A 195 -5.51 -1.70 -6.32
CA TRP A 195 -4.74 -2.29 -5.25
C TRP A 195 -3.26 -2.09 -5.46
N SER A 196 -2.58 -1.92 -4.33
CA SER A 196 -1.15 -2.15 -4.27
C SER A 196 -0.87 -3.42 -3.50
N TYR A 197 0.17 -4.14 -3.88
CA TYR A 197 0.64 -5.32 -3.20
C TYR A 197 2.08 -5.12 -2.73
N SER A 198 2.43 -5.83 -1.66
CA SER A 198 3.81 -5.97 -1.20
C SER A 198 4.19 -7.43 -1.23
N ILE A 199 5.30 -7.75 -1.91
CA ILE A 199 5.87 -9.10 -1.96
C ILE A 199 7.24 -9.04 -1.30
N SER A 200 7.49 -9.97 -0.38
CA SER A 200 8.77 -10.11 0.31
C SER A 200 9.33 -11.51 0.14
N MET A 201 10.66 -11.63 0.15
CA MET A 201 11.37 -12.89 -0.01
C MET A 201 12.64 -12.94 0.84
N ARG A 202 12.97 -14.14 1.34
CA ARG A 202 14.19 -14.41 2.10
C ARG A 202 14.57 -15.89 2.05
N LEU A 203 15.80 -16.22 2.45
CA LEU A 203 16.17 -17.61 2.74
C LEU A 203 15.73 -18.03 4.14
N VAL A 204 15.35 -19.30 4.27
CA VAL A 204 15.03 -19.98 5.53
C VAL A 204 15.72 -21.35 5.58
N GLY A 205 15.91 -21.89 6.78
CA GLY A 205 16.74 -23.08 7.00
C GLY A 205 18.23 -22.79 6.82
N THR A 206 19.02 -23.85 6.65
CA THR A 206 20.47 -23.80 6.46
C THR A 206 20.85 -24.05 4.99
N ALA A 207 22.06 -23.65 4.61
CA ALA A 207 22.57 -23.90 3.26
C ALA A 207 22.61 -25.40 2.91
N ALA A 208 22.87 -26.26 3.90
CA ALA A 208 22.89 -27.71 3.72
C ALA A 208 21.50 -28.27 3.37
N GLU A 209 20.45 -27.83 4.07
CA GLU A 209 19.06 -28.27 3.82
C GLU A 209 18.54 -27.80 2.45
N ARG A 210 18.96 -26.60 2.02
CA ARG A 210 18.56 -26.03 0.72
C ARG A 210 19.35 -26.61 -0.46
N GLY A 211 20.58 -27.03 -0.20
CA GLY A 211 21.57 -27.38 -1.22
C GLY A 211 22.22 -26.16 -1.87
N PHE A 212 22.08 -24.95 -1.31
CA PHE A 212 22.71 -23.73 -1.80
C PHE A 212 22.83 -22.66 -0.71
N LYS A 213 23.87 -21.81 -0.83
CA LYS A 213 24.14 -20.71 0.12
C LYS A 213 23.38 -19.44 -0.20
N SER A 214 23.22 -19.15 -1.48
CA SER A 214 22.47 -18.00 -2.00
C SER A 214 21.66 -18.41 -3.21
N CYS A 215 20.66 -17.61 -3.55
CA CYS A 215 19.99 -17.74 -4.84
C CYS A 215 19.56 -16.37 -5.36
N GLN A 216 19.56 -16.20 -6.68
CA GLN A 216 19.15 -14.97 -7.33
C GLN A 216 17.84 -15.15 -8.10
N LEU A 217 16.95 -14.17 -7.97
CA LEU A 217 15.75 -14.10 -8.79
C LEU A 217 16.11 -13.75 -10.23
N LYS A 218 15.63 -14.55 -11.19
CA LYS A 218 15.78 -14.29 -12.63
C LYS A 218 14.52 -13.72 -13.26
N SER A 219 13.37 -14.35 -13.04
CA SER A 219 12.12 -13.99 -13.72
C SER A 219 10.89 -14.26 -12.86
N ARG A 220 9.76 -13.69 -13.27
CA ARG A 220 8.45 -13.85 -12.64
C ARG A 220 7.40 -14.26 -13.67
N LYS A 221 6.40 -14.99 -13.19
CA LYS A 221 5.16 -15.32 -13.90
C LYS A 221 3.99 -15.11 -12.94
N TRP A 222 3.24 -14.04 -13.12
CA TRP A 222 2.04 -13.77 -12.35
C TRP A 222 0.82 -14.41 -12.98
N ALA A 223 -0.07 -14.89 -12.12
CA ALA A 223 -1.39 -15.36 -12.44
C ALA A 223 -2.40 -14.50 -11.69
N ILE A 224 -3.11 -13.66 -12.42
CA ILE A 224 -4.07 -12.70 -11.88
C ILE A 224 -5.45 -13.15 -12.33
N LYS A 225 -6.29 -13.49 -11.36
CA LYS A 225 -7.64 -13.98 -11.63
C LYS A 225 -8.64 -12.99 -11.07
N VAL A 226 -9.38 -12.34 -11.95
CA VAL A 226 -10.50 -11.48 -11.59
C VAL A 226 -11.79 -12.31 -11.64
N GLU A 227 -12.71 -12.06 -10.71
CA GLU A 227 -14.00 -12.75 -10.69
C GLU A 227 -14.79 -12.43 -11.97
N GLY A 228 -15.20 -13.47 -12.71
CA GLY A 228 -15.94 -13.37 -13.96
C GLY A 228 -15.08 -13.13 -15.21
N GLU A 229 -13.76 -13.02 -15.08
CA GLU A 229 -12.84 -12.80 -16.20
C GLU A 229 -11.85 -13.98 -16.34
N PRO A 230 -11.29 -14.21 -17.55
CA PRO A 230 -10.21 -15.17 -17.74
C PRO A 230 -8.98 -14.81 -16.89
N GLU A 231 -8.19 -15.82 -16.52
CA GLU A 231 -6.92 -15.60 -15.84
C GLU A 231 -5.91 -14.89 -16.76
N GLU A 232 -5.34 -13.79 -16.27
CA GLU A 232 -4.28 -13.06 -16.93
C GLU A 232 -2.92 -13.61 -16.47
N ILE A 233 -2.05 -13.91 -17.44
CA ILE A 233 -0.68 -14.37 -17.18
C ILE A 233 0.32 -13.29 -17.59
N VAL A 234 1.05 -12.74 -16.62
CA VAL A 234 2.08 -11.71 -16.86
C VAL A 234 3.46 -12.31 -16.63
N ARG A 235 4.33 -12.27 -17.65
CA ARG A 235 5.72 -12.77 -17.57
C ARG A 235 6.70 -11.62 -17.68
N GLY A 236 7.81 -11.69 -16.97
CA GLY A 236 8.88 -10.71 -17.11
C GLY A 236 10.12 -11.03 -16.32
N ASP A 237 11.20 -10.33 -16.64
CA ASP A 237 12.47 -10.43 -15.94
C ASP A 237 12.45 -9.67 -14.62
N GLY A 238 13.06 -10.28 -13.59
CA GLY A 238 13.15 -9.71 -12.25
C GLY A 238 11.79 -9.33 -11.66
N VAL A 239 11.79 -8.38 -10.72
CA VAL A 239 10.61 -7.71 -10.16
C VAL A 239 10.92 -6.22 -10.08
N ILE A 240 10.05 -5.35 -10.60
CA ILE A 240 10.25 -3.89 -10.66
C ILE A 240 11.63 -3.43 -11.21
N GLY A 241 12.28 -4.26 -12.04
CA GLY A 241 13.64 -3.99 -12.55
C GLY A 241 14.78 -4.53 -11.68
N PHE A 242 14.46 -5.21 -10.57
CA PHE A 242 15.40 -5.86 -9.65
C PHE A 242 15.53 -7.37 -9.87
N PHE A 243 16.73 -7.87 -9.58
CA PHE A 243 17.10 -9.28 -9.60
C PHE A 243 17.69 -9.67 -8.23
N PRO A 244 16.91 -9.61 -7.14
CA PRO A 244 17.41 -9.77 -5.78
C PRO A 244 18.23 -11.06 -5.59
N ILE A 245 19.37 -10.91 -4.92
CA ILE A 245 20.24 -12.02 -4.51
C ILE A 245 19.99 -12.27 -3.03
N LEU A 246 19.39 -13.42 -2.71
CA LEU A 246 19.04 -13.79 -1.34
C LEU A 246 20.18 -14.55 -0.67
N GLU A 247 20.44 -14.24 0.59
CA GLU A 247 21.52 -14.81 1.41
C GLU A 247 20.99 -15.12 2.81
N ASP A 248 21.76 -15.87 3.59
CA ASP A 248 21.40 -16.10 4.99
C ASP A 248 21.34 -14.77 5.77
N GLY A 249 20.21 -14.55 6.43
CA GLY A 249 19.96 -13.33 7.21
C GLY A 249 19.60 -12.08 6.40
N GLY A 250 19.57 -12.15 5.06
CA GLY A 250 19.41 -10.94 4.25
C GLY A 250 19.36 -11.13 2.73
N TRP A 251 19.75 -10.07 2.04
CA TRP A 251 19.91 -10.04 0.60
C TRP A 251 21.03 -9.08 0.21
N ARG A 252 21.64 -9.27 -0.96
CA ARG A 252 22.76 -8.46 -1.42
C ARG A 252 22.29 -7.37 -2.38
N LEU A 253 22.64 -6.12 -2.09
CA LEU A 253 22.49 -4.97 -2.98
C LEU A 253 23.80 -4.69 -3.71
N ASN A 254 23.84 -4.93 -5.01
CA ASN A 254 24.94 -4.60 -5.91
C ASN A 254 24.41 -4.36 -7.35
N ARG A 255 25.31 -4.19 -8.34
CA ARG A 255 24.92 -4.01 -9.75
C ARG A 255 24.27 -5.23 -10.39
N GLU A 256 24.47 -6.43 -9.83
CA GLU A 256 23.79 -7.64 -10.32
C GLU A 256 22.33 -7.68 -9.83
N SER A 257 22.06 -7.23 -8.61
CA SER A 257 20.72 -7.19 -8.03
C SER A 257 19.89 -5.99 -8.46
N ASP A 258 20.56 -4.85 -8.69
CA ASP A 258 19.97 -3.57 -9.08
C ASP A 258 20.76 -2.96 -10.25
N PRO A 259 20.59 -3.49 -11.48
CA PRO A 259 21.31 -3.01 -12.65
C PRO A 259 20.96 -1.56 -13.03
N HIS A 260 19.84 -1.03 -12.51
CA HIS A 260 19.33 0.30 -12.82
C HIS A 260 19.60 1.33 -11.71
N GLY A 261 20.15 0.92 -10.57
CA GLY A 261 20.49 1.81 -9.46
C GLY A 261 19.28 2.46 -8.79
N GLN A 262 18.13 1.78 -8.75
CA GLN A 262 16.91 2.32 -8.18
C GLN A 262 16.95 2.43 -6.64
N TYR A 263 17.75 1.60 -5.93
CA TYR A 263 17.83 1.62 -4.44
C TYR A 263 18.99 2.49 -3.90
N VAL A 264 19.66 3.26 -4.75
CA VAL A 264 20.88 4.01 -4.39
C VAL A 264 20.56 5.22 -3.46
N GLY A 265 19.29 5.55 -3.25
CA GLY A 265 18.84 6.57 -2.29
C GLY A 265 18.83 6.10 -0.84
N GLY A 266 19.99 6.12 -0.16
CA GLY A 266 20.10 5.96 1.30
C GLY A 266 20.43 4.55 1.81
N THR A 267 20.48 3.55 0.92
CA THR A 267 20.86 2.18 1.29
C THR A 267 22.34 1.92 0.95
N ARG A 268 23.12 1.40 1.91
CA ARG A 268 24.55 1.07 1.70
C ARG A 268 24.67 -0.17 0.81
N LEU A 269 25.56 -0.16 -0.18
CA LEU A 269 25.85 -1.36 -0.99
C LEU A 269 26.31 -2.53 -0.10
N GLY A 270 26.04 -3.76 -0.56
CA GLY A 270 26.40 -4.99 0.15
C GLY A 270 25.20 -5.66 0.81
N HIS A 271 25.46 -6.37 1.90
CA HIS A 271 24.44 -7.16 2.60
C HIS A 271 23.40 -6.27 3.30
N GLN A 272 22.13 -6.52 3.01
CA GLN A 272 20.96 -5.91 3.63
C GLN A 272 20.28 -6.95 4.52
N ALA A 273 20.16 -6.67 5.81
CA ALA A 273 19.53 -7.59 6.75
C ALA A 273 18.01 -7.71 6.48
N GLY A 274 17.47 -8.89 6.76
CA GLY A 274 16.03 -9.18 6.68
C GLY A 274 15.57 -9.58 5.28
N HIS A 275 14.38 -9.12 4.89
CA HIS A 275 13.73 -9.60 3.66
C HIS A 275 14.01 -8.62 2.53
N PHE A 276 14.25 -9.12 1.32
CA PHE A 276 14.03 -8.28 0.14
C PHE A 276 12.53 -8.07 0.02
N ARG A 277 12.08 -6.84 -0.21
CA ARG A 277 10.67 -6.50 -0.33
C ARG A 277 10.49 -5.43 -1.38
N TYR A 278 9.45 -5.56 -2.17
CA TYR A 278 9.03 -4.53 -3.10
C TYR A 278 7.52 -4.33 -3.06
N GLN A 279 7.07 -3.22 -3.62
CA GLN A 279 5.66 -2.85 -3.73
C GLN A 279 5.35 -2.46 -5.17
N SER A 280 4.15 -2.80 -5.63
CA SER A 280 3.67 -2.49 -6.98
C SER A 280 2.14 -2.56 -7.01
N CYS A 281 1.51 -2.41 -8.17
CA CYS A 281 0.06 -2.33 -8.32
C CYS A 281 -0.44 -3.45 -9.24
N SER A 282 -1.66 -3.93 -8.99
CA SER A 282 -2.30 -5.00 -9.80
C SER A 282 -3.44 -4.52 -10.70
N GLY A 283 -3.73 -3.22 -10.74
CA GLY A 283 -4.78 -2.64 -11.59
C GLY A 283 -6.19 -2.78 -11.01
N ARG A 284 -7.17 -2.03 -11.56
CA ARG A 284 -8.59 -2.14 -11.19
C ARG A 284 -9.32 -3.09 -12.12
N SER A 285 -10.22 -3.89 -11.55
CA SER A 285 -11.14 -4.74 -12.31
C SER A 285 -12.59 -4.30 -12.12
N ARG A 286 -13.50 -4.77 -12.99
CA ARG A 286 -14.93 -4.42 -12.87
C ARG A 286 -15.59 -5.00 -11.63
N SER A 287 -15.27 -6.25 -11.28
CA SER A 287 -15.85 -6.94 -10.12
C SER A 287 -15.25 -6.49 -8.79
N MET A 288 -14.13 -5.76 -8.83
CA MET A 288 -13.37 -5.36 -7.64
C MET A 288 -13.01 -6.55 -6.72
N ARG A 289 -12.92 -7.75 -7.29
CA ARG A 289 -12.70 -9.03 -6.60
C ARG A 289 -11.84 -9.96 -7.45
N GLY A 290 -10.93 -10.69 -6.81
CA GLY A 290 -10.03 -11.61 -7.49
C GLY A 290 -8.94 -12.18 -6.59
N THR A 291 -7.93 -12.77 -7.22
CA THR A 291 -6.72 -13.27 -6.57
C THR A 291 -5.48 -12.94 -7.40
N PHE A 292 -4.37 -12.70 -6.72
CA PHE A 292 -3.05 -12.52 -7.32
C PHE A 292 -2.11 -13.59 -6.78
N GLY A 293 -1.50 -14.38 -7.66
CA GLY A 293 -0.49 -15.36 -7.31
C GLY A 293 0.56 -15.51 -8.42
N GLY A 294 1.36 -16.58 -8.35
CA GLY A 294 2.24 -16.94 -9.45
C GLY A 294 3.50 -17.66 -9.02
N GLU A 295 4.55 -17.48 -9.81
CA GLU A 295 5.80 -18.22 -9.70
C GLU A 295 7.00 -17.31 -9.96
N LEU A 296 8.08 -17.56 -9.23
CA LEU A 296 9.36 -16.88 -9.32
C LEU A 296 10.43 -17.90 -9.71
N GLN A 297 11.23 -17.60 -10.74
CA GLN A 297 12.35 -18.44 -11.13
C GLN A 297 13.63 -17.99 -10.43
N MET A 298 14.23 -18.90 -9.68
CA MET A 298 15.44 -18.67 -8.89
C MET A 298 16.60 -19.50 -9.43
N PHE A 299 17.82 -18.98 -9.31
CA PHE A 299 19.07 -19.70 -9.60
C PHE A 299 19.89 -19.82 -8.32
N PRO A 300 20.33 -21.02 -7.91
CA PRO A 300 21.37 -21.17 -6.90
C PRO A 300 22.63 -20.38 -7.31
N GLY A 301 23.26 -19.66 -6.38
CA GLY A 301 24.35 -18.72 -6.69
C GLY A 301 23.84 -17.39 -7.25
N THR A 302 24.50 -16.87 -8.30
CA THR A 302 24.03 -15.71 -9.07
C THR A 302 23.73 -16.11 -10.51
N ILE A 303 22.95 -15.31 -11.24
CA ILE A 303 22.64 -15.56 -12.65
C ILE A 303 23.92 -15.64 -13.50
N GLN A 304 24.94 -14.85 -13.16
CA GLN A 304 26.23 -14.86 -13.87
C GLN A 304 27.13 -16.03 -13.46
N ARG A 305 26.97 -16.54 -12.23
CA ARG A 305 27.72 -17.69 -11.70
C ARG A 305 26.75 -18.67 -11.01
N PRO A 306 25.98 -19.45 -11.79
CA PRO A 306 25.07 -20.43 -11.22
C PRO A 306 25.83 -21.54 -10.49
N GLU A 307 25.34 -21.92 -9.32
CA GLU A 307 25.86 -23.03 -8.50
C GLU A 307 25.00 -24.29 -8.63
N GLY A 308 23.93 -24.25 -9.44
CA GLY A 308 23.04 -25.37 -9.69
C GLY A 308 21.90 -25.01 -10.66
N GLU A 309 21.03 -25.99 -10.91
CA GLU A 309 19.90 -25.83 -11.83
C GLU A 309 18.86 -24.82 -11.32
N PRO A 310 18.22 -24.05 -12.23
CA PRO A 310 17.16 -23.14 -11.87
C PRO A 310 15.95 -23.87 -11.29
N PHE A 311 15.20 -23.18 -10.43
CA PHE A 311 14.00 -23.72 -9.82
C PHE A 311 12.91 -22.68 -9.65
N TRP A 312 11.69 -23.16 -9.57
CA TRP A 312 10.52 -22.33 -9.34
C TRP A 312 10.18 -22.27 -7.86
N VAL A 313 9.80 -21.09 -7.40
CA VAL A 313 9.24 -20.83 -6.08
C VAL A 313 7.84 -20.27 -6.28
N ARG A 314 6.88 -20.81 -5.54
CA ARG A 314 5.48 -20.39 -5.64
C ARG A 314 5.22 -19.14 -4.80
N LEU A 315 4.40 -18.25 -5.34
CA LEU A 315 3.68 -17.22 -4.60
C LEU A 315 2.24 -17.72 -4.41
N GLU A 316 1.85 -18.07 -3.18
CA GLU A 316 0.46 -18.46 -2.93
C GLU A 316 -0.47 -17.31 -3.30
N PRO A 317 -1.63 -17.60 -3.92
CA PRO A 317 -2.62 -16.58 -4.22
C PRO A 317 -3.06 -15.82 -2.95
N PHE A 318 -3.04 -14.50 -3.02
CA PHE A 318 -3.70 -13.63 -2.04
C PHE A 318 -4.90 -12.94 -2.70
N ARG A 319 -5.88 -12.54 -1.88
CA ARG A 319 -7.15 -11.98 -2.35
C ARG A 319 -6.98 -10.52 -2.76
N LEU A 320 -7.55 -10.16 -3.90
CA LEU A 320 -7.80 -8.77 -4.30
C LEU A 320 -9.27 -8.49 -4.00
N TYR A 321 -9.56 -7.60 -3.05
CA TYR A 321 -10.94 -7.29 -2.67
C TYR A 321 -11.04 -5.89 -2.06
N VAL A 322 -12.26 -5.35 -2.01
CA VAL A 322 -12.58 -4.14 -1.24
C VAL A 322 -12.86 -4.57 0.21
N PRO A 323 -12.05 -4.16 1.19
CA PRO A 323 -12.25 -4.56 2.58
C PRO A 323 -13.43 -3.83 3.20
N ASP A 324 -14.05 -4.43 4.21
CA ASP A 324 -15.13 -3.77 4.96
C ASP A 324 -14.65 -2.56 5.77
N PHE A 325 -13.37 -2.57 6.17
CA PHE A 325 -12.71 -1.49 6.90
C PHE A 325 -11.53 -0.91 6.10
N HIS A 326 -11.52 0.41 5.97
CA HIS A 326 -10.52 1.15 5.19
C HIS A 326 -9.70 2.10 6.07
N PHE A 327 -8.36 1.96 6.09
CA PHE A 327 -7.43 2.77 6.91
C PHE A 327 -6.42 3.53 6.05
#